data_AF-A0A811N7C1-F1
#
_entry.id   AF-A0A811N7C1-F1
#
_cell.length_a   1.000
_cell.length_b   1.000
_cell.length_c   1.000
_cell.angle_alpha   90.00
_cell.angle_beta   90.00
_cell.angle_gamma   90.00
#
_symmetry.space_group_name_H-M   'P 1'
#
loop_
_entity.id
_entity.type
_entity.pdbx_description
1 polymer ?
#
loop_
_entity_poly.entity_id
_entity_poly.type
_entity_poly.pdbx_seq_one_letter_code
_entity_poly.pdbx_strand_id
1 'polypeptide(L)'
;MAEAAKKACDFWGVPSTDVLRPTVEAIASHIGVAPSGIPRSSPNRKGQLTEDYFQRIDAIHFTIKQDDGAQPQNLNRADIVLAGVSRTGKTPLSIYLAQKGYKVANVPIVMGVNLPKALFEINQDKIFGLTINPVVLQAIRKTRAKALGFVDGYQSNYAEMEHVRQELAHANQIFAQNPRWPVIAVTGKAIEETAAVVVSILQDRKGKCSMPRISKRY
;
A
#
# COMPACT_ATOMS: atom_id res chain seq x y z
N MET A 1 -27.72 20.08 -14.98
CA MET A 1 -26.39 20.51 -14.49
C MET A 1 -25.32 20.31 -15.54
N ALA A 2 -24.94 19.09 -15.90
CA ALA A 2 -23.82 18.90 -16.82
C ALA A 2 -24.10 19.33 -18.27
N GLU A 3 -25.36 19.29 -18.74
CA GLU A 3 -25.74 19.92 -20.01
C GLU A 3 -25.63 21.46 -19.95
N ALA A 4 -26.06 22.07 -18.84
CA ALA A 4 -25.92 23.51 -18.63
C ALA A 4 -24.44 23.94 -18.57
N ALA A 5 -23.59 23.14 -17.92
CA ALA A 5 -22.14 23.36 -17.88
C ALA A 5 -21.54 23.34 -19.30
N LYS A 6 -21.89 22.32 -20.11
CA LYS A 6 -21.45 22.26 -21.51
C LYS A 6 -21.92 23.47 -22.31
N LYS A 7 -23.21 23.81 -22.24
CA LYS A 7 -23.78 25.00 -22.93
C LYS A 7 -23.09 26.30 -22.52
N ALA A 8 -22.78 26.46 -21.24
CA ALA A 8 -22.05 27.64 -20.75
C ALA A 8 -20.60 27.67 -21.28
N CYS A 9 -19.90 26.54 -21.23
CA CYS A 9 -18.56 26.43 -21.80
C CYS A 9 -18.55 26.74 -23.31
N ASP A 10 -19.51 26.22 -24.06
CA ASP A 10 -19.67 26.49 -25.49
C ASP A 10 -19.93 27.99 -25.74
N PHE A 11 -20.80 28.63 -24.94
CA PHE A 11 -21.08 30.06 -25.02
C PHE A 11 -19.84 30.93 -24.77
N TRP A 12 -19.00 30.56 -23.80
CA TRP A 12 -17.78 31.28 -23.46
C TRP A 12 -16.56 30.87 -24.30
N GLY A 13 -16.71 29.95 -25.26
CA GLY A 13 -15.61 29.46 -26.09
C GLY A 13 -14.55 28.67 -25.31
N VAL A 14 -14.94 28.03 -24.20
CA VAL A 14 -14.03 27.26 -23.33
C VAL A 14 -14.20 25.76 -23.62
N PRO A 15 -13.13 25.02 -23.96
CA PRO A 15 -13.19 23.57 -24.11
C PRO A 15 -13.60 22.88 -22.81
N SER A 16 -14.53 21.93 -22.89
CA SER A 16 -14.99 21.15 -21.73
C SER A 16 -15.33 19.70 -22.09
N THR A 17 -15.19 18.80 -21.12
CA THR A 17 -15.56 17.38 -21.28
C THR A 17 -16.02 16.76 -19.96
N ASP A 18 -17.03 15.90 -20.00
CA ASP A 18 -17.55 15.16 -18.84
C ASP A 18 -16.80 13.83 -18.70
N VAL A 19 -15.87 13.78 -17.75
CA VAL A 19 -14.93 12.65 -17.59
C VAL A 19 -15.56 11.38 -16.99
N LEU A 20 -16.76 11.47 -16.40
CA LEU A 20 -17.40 10.32 -15.72
C LEU A 20 -18.66 9.82 -16.42
N ARG A 21 -19.38 10.66 -17.17
CA ARG A 21 -20.61 10.24 -17.86
C ARG A 21 -20.45 8.99 -18.72
N PRO A 22 -19.41 8.84 -19.56
CA PRO A 22 -19.25 7.62 -20.38
C PRO A 22 -19.18 6.36 -19.52
N THR A 23 -18.46 6.40 -18.39
CA THR A 23 -18.36 5.28 -17.45
C THR A 23 -19.69 4.99 -16.76
N VAL A 24 -20.41 6.03 -16.33
CA VAL A 24 -21.73 5.89 -15.67
C VAL A 24 -22.75 5.27 -16.63
N GLU A 25 -22.79 5.71 -17.88
CA GLU A 25 -23.70 5.20 -18.90
C GLU A 25 -23.37 3.74 -19.27
N ALA A 26 -22.08 3.39 -19.38
CA ALA A 26 -21.65 2.02 -19.62
C ALA A 26 -22.10 1.08 -18.48
N ILE A 27 -21.93 1.49 -17.21
CA ILE A 27 -22.41 0.73 -16.05
C ILE A 27 -23.94 0.61 -16.07
N ALA A 28 -24.66 1.71 -16.34
CA ALA A 28 -26.12 1.73 -16.39
C ALA A 28 -26.69 0.79 -17.46
N SER A 29 -26.08 0.79 -18.66
CA SER A 29 -26.44 -0.12 -19.74
C SER A 29 -26.17 -1.58 -19.36
N HIS A 30 -25.03 -1.88 -18.73
CA HIS A 30 -24.69 -3.24 -18.32
C HIS A 30 -25.60 -3.80 -17.22
N ILE A 31 -25.97 -2.97 -16.23
CA ILE A 31 -26.83 -3.38 -15.11
C ILE A 31 -28.34 -3.25 -15.41
N GLY A 32 -28.72 -2.56 -16.49
CA GLY A 32 -30.12 -2.34 -16.87
C GLY A 32 -30.88 -1.36 -15.99
N VAL A 33 -30.18 -0.44 -15.30
CA VAL A 33 -30.78 0.53 -14.37
C VAL A 33 -30.29 1.94 -14.70
N ALA A 34 -31.22 2.89 -14.81
CA ALA A 34 -30.88 4.29 -15.07
C ALA A 34 -30.09 4.91 -13.90
N PRO A 35 -29.10 5.79 -14.16
CA PRO A 35 -28.39 6.50 -13.11
C PRO A 35 -29.34 7.35 -12.27
N SER A 36 -29.11 7.42 -10.95
CA SER A 36 -30.01 8.17 -10.05
C SER A 36 -30.07 9.66 -10.34
N GLY A 37 -29.07 10.24 -11.03
CA GLY A 37 -28.97 11.68 -11.27
C GLY A 37 -28.73 12.53 -10.01
N ILE A 38 -28.59 11.90 -8.85
CA ILE A 38 -28.52 12.58 -7.55
C ILE A 38 -27.07 12.63 -7.05
N PRO A 39 -26.50 13.82 -6.80
CA PRO A 39 -25.14 13.95 -6.28
C PRO A 39 -25.05 13.42 -4.84
N ARG A 40 -23.85 13.03 -4.40
CA ARG A 40 -23.61 12.59 -3.01
C ARG A 40 -23.95 13.66 -1.97
N SER A 41 -23.80 14.94 -2.33
CA SER A 41 -24.11 16.08 -1.45
C SER A 41 -25.61 16.37 -1.30
N SER A 42 -26.48 15.63 -2.00
CA SER A 42 -27.93 15.84 -1.92
C SER A 42 -28.45 15.49 -0.51
N PRO A 43 -29.30 16.33 0.10
CA PRO A 43 -29.86 16.06 1.42
C PRO A 43 -30.74 14.80 1.46
N ASN A 44 -31.27 14.37 0.31
CA ASN A 44 -32.06 13.14 0.18
C ASN A 44 -31.22 11.86 0.20
N ARG A 45 -29.88 11.98 0.20
CA ARG A 45 -28.92 10.87 0.25
C ARG A 45 -28.15 10.93 1.56
N LYS A 46 -28.85 10.86 2.69
CA LYS A 46 -28.24 10.89 4.03
C LYS A 46 -27.30 9.69 4.21
N GLY A 47 -25.99 9.96 4.21
CA GLY A 47 -24.98 9.42 5.13
C GLY A 47 -24.91 7.92 5.42
N GLN A 48 -25.48 7.02 4.60
CA GLN A 48 -25.33 5.58 4.81
C GLN A 48 -23.90 5.16 4.45
N LEU A 49 -23.02 5.21 5.44
CA LEU A 49 -21.70 4.60 5.36
C LEU A 49 -21.88 3.08 5.32
N THR A 50 -21.13 2.44 4.45
CA THR A 50 -21.18 0.98 4.25
C THR A 50 -20.30 0.26 5.28
N GLU A 51 -20.54 -1.02 5.48
CA GLU A 51 -19.64 -1.88 6.27
C GLU A 51 -18.20 -1.82 5.72
N ASP A 52 -18.05 -1.78 4.40
CA ASP A 52 -16.75 -1.61 3.73
C ASP A 52 -16.02 -0.31 4.14
N TYR A 53 -16.76 0.76 4.45
CA TYR A 53 -16.16 1.98 4.97
C TYR A 53 -15.61 1.76 6.38
N PHE A 54 -16.38 1.15 7.28
CA PHE A 54 -15.94 0.88 8.65
C PHE A 54 -14.78 -0.11 8.70
N GLN A 55 -14.80 -1.14 7.84
CA GLN A 55 -13.67 -2.07 7.69
C GLN A 55 -12.37 -1.35 7.31
N ARG A 56 -12.43 -0.34 6.43
CA ARG A 56 -11.25 0.46 6.06
C ARG A 56 -10.76 1.31 7.23
N ILE A 57 -11.66 1.92 8.00
CA ILE A 57 -11.29 2.68 9.20
C ILE A 57 -10.57 1.78 10.21
N ASP A 58 -11.09 0.57 10.45
CA ASP A 58 -10.46 -0.41 11.33
C ASP A 58 -9.09 -0.86 10.83
N ALA A 59 -8.95 -1.07 9.52
CA ALA A 59 -7.68 -1.42 8.89
C ALA A 59 -6.63 -0.31 9.07
N ILE A 60 -7.02 0.96 8.88
CA ILE A 60 -6.16 2.13 9.09
C ILE A 60 -5.74 2.21 10.57
N HIS A 61 -6.69 2.11 11.51
CA HIS A 61 -6.38 2.15 12.94
C HIS A 61 -5.45 1.04 13.37
N PHE A 62 -5.66 -0.19 12.88
CA PHE A 62 -4.78 -1.31 13.15
C PHE A 62 -3.35 -1.01 12.66
N THR A 63 -3.22 -0.53 11.43
CA THR A 63 -1.93 -0.34 10.76
C THR A 63 -1.12 0.78 11.40
N ILE A 64 -1.75 1.91 11.76
CA ILE A 64 -1.07 3.02 12.45
C ILE A 64 -0.51 2.55 13.80
N LYS A 65 -1.32 1.83 14.60
CA LYS A 65 -0.88 1.29 15.90
C LYS A 65 0.31 0.33 15.79
N GLN A 66 0.48 -0.32 14.64
CA GLN A 66 1.49 -1.35 14.43
C GLN A 66 2.82 -0.74 13.92
N ASP A 67 2.79 0.42 13.26
CA ASP A 67 4.00 1.14 12.81
C ASP A 67 4.76 1.78 13.98
N ASP A 68 4.05 2.25 15.01
CA ASP A 68 4.63 2.93 16.19
C ASP A 68 5.16 1.97 17.28
N GLY A 69 4.89 0.66 17.18
CA GLY A 69 5.27 -0.32 18.19
C GLY A 69 4.78 -1.72 17.87
N ALA A 70 5.54 -2.46 17.06
CA ALA A 70 5.17 -3.78 16.60
C ALA A 70 5.13 -4.81 17.76
N GLN A 71 3.94 -5.08 18.29
CA GLN A 71 3.72 -6.23 19.17
C GLN A 71 3.67 -7.52 18.34
N PRO A 72 4.45 -8.57 18.70
CA PRO A 72 4.45 -9.85 17.97
C PRO A 72 3.06 -10.49 17.84
N GLN A 73 2.19 -10.27 18.82
CA GLN A 73 0.83 -10.80 18.86
C GLN A 73 -0.06 -10.28 17.71
N ASN A 74 0.21 -9.07 17.21
CA ASN A 74 -0.58 -8.45 16.15
C ASN A 74 -0.24 -9.01 14.76
N LEU A 75 0.89 -9.68 14.57
CA LEU A 75 1.25 -10.30 13.29
C LEU A 75 0.21 -11.34 12.85
N ASN A 76 -0.42 -12.03 13.80
CA ASN A 76 -1.44 -13.02 13.50
C ASN A 76 -2.73 -12.40 12.96
N ARG A 77 -3.07 -11.19 13.43
CA ARG A 77 -4.28 -10.43 13.06
C ARG A 77 -4.14 -9.61 11.77
N ALA A 78 -2.92 -9.43 11.27
CA ALA A 78 -2.67 -8.72 10.03
C ALA A 78 -3.12 -9.54 8.80
N ASP A 79 -3.69 -8.86 7.81
CA ASP A 79 -3.97 -9.43 6.48
C ASP A 79 -2.73 -9.48 5.60
N ILE A 80 -1.81 -8.53 5.79
CA ILE A 80 -0.55 -8.38 5.05
C ILE A 80 0.56 -8.05 6.04
N VAL A 81 1.72 -8.70 5.90
CA VAL A 81 2.93 -8.40 6.67
C VAL A 81 4.03 -7.97 5.70
N LEU A 82 4.58 -6.77 5.89
CA LEU A 82 5.67 -6.22 5.08
C LEU A 82 6.98 -6.33 5.85
N ALA A 83 7.91 -7.15 5.35
CA ALA A 83 9.24 -7.33 5.93
C ALA A 83 10.30 -6.65 5.04
N GLY A 84 11.18 -5.83 5.62
CA GLY A 84 12.23 -5.20 4.81
C GLY A 84 13.10 -4.21 5.58
N VAL A 85 14.23 -3.84 4.98
CA VAL A 85 15.20 -2.90 5.59
C VAL A 85 14.62 -1.51 5.78
N SER A 86 15.20 -0.70 6.66
CA SER A 86 14.74 0.68 6.88
C SER A 86 14.79 1.49 5.57
N ARG A 87 13.76 2.31 5.30
CA ARG A 87 13.57 3.14 4.08
C ARG A 87 13.17 2.41 2.78
N THR A 88 12.65 1.19 2.87
CA THR A 88 11.99 0.49 1.74
C THR A 88 10.55 0.94 1.45
N GLY A 89 10.07 2.03 2.05
CA GLY A 89 8.71 2.52 1.83
C GLY A 89 7.60 1.74 2.55
N LYS A 90 7.94 0.93 3.58
CA LYS A 90 6.96 0.17 4.38
C LYS A 90 5.81 1.02 4.93
N THR A 91 6.08 2.11 5.63
CA THR A 91 5.04 2.96 6.25
C THR A 91 4.08 3.58 5.23
N PRO A 92 4.54 4.25 4.15
CA PRO A 92 3.62 4.72 3.11
C PRO A 92 2.80 3.60 2.46
N LEU A 93 3.43 2.46 2.18
CA LEU A 93 2.78 1.31 1.55
C LEU A 93 1.72 0.68 2.47
N SER A 94 2.03 0.51 3.75
CA SER A 94 1.11 -0.08 4.72
C SER A 94 -0.13 0.78 4.90
N ILE A 95 0.03 2.10 5.00
CA ILE A 95 -1.10 3.04 5.09
C ILE A 95 -1.94 3.03 3.80
N TYR A 96 -1.30 3.00 2.62
CA TYR A 96 -2.03 2.91 1.36
C TYR A 96 -2.86 1.63 1.25
N LEU A 97 -2.29 0.49 1.62
CA LEU A 97 -2.99 -0.80 1.68
C LEU A 97 -4.13 -0.79 2.72
N ALA A 98 -3.94 -0.13 3.85
CA ALA A 98 -4.97 0.04 4.87
C ALA A 98 -6.16 0.86 4.37
N GLN A 99 -5.93 1.90 3.56
CA GLN A 99 -7.01 2.65 2.89
C GLN A 99 -7.82 1.78 1.91
N LYS A 100 -7.25 0.66 1.43
CA LYS A 100 -7.95 -0.35 0.64
C LYS A 100 -8.66 -1.41 1.49
N GLY A 101 -8.52 -1.37 2.81
CA GLY A 101 -9.22 -2.25 3.75
C GLY A 101 -8.38 -3.39 4.34
N TYR A 102 -7.06 -3.40 4.11
CA TYR A 102 -6.17 -4.46 4.62
C TYR A 102 -5.49 -4.06 5.93
N LYS A 103 -5.56 -4.89 6.96
CA LYS A 103 -4.77 -4.73 8.18
C LYS A 103 -3.31 -5.05 7.88
N VAL A 104 -2.43 -4.05 7.88
CA VAL A 104 -1.02 -4.25 7.52
C VAL A 104 -0.13 -4.18 8.74
N ALA A 105 0.84 -5.08 8.81
CA ALA A 105 1.89 -5.07 9.82
C ALA A 105 3.27 -4.87 9.18
N ASN A 106 4.11 -4.00 9.77
CA ASN A 106 5.46 -3.72 9.33
C ASN A 106 6.47 -4.42 10.23
N VAL A 107 7.36 -5.22 9.63
CA VAL A 107 8.46 -5.88 10.33
C VAL A 107 9.80 -5.35 9.79
N PRO A 108 10.51 -4.52 10.57
CA PRO A 108 11.81 -4.04 10.15
C PRO A 108 12.84 -5.17 10.21
N ILE A 109 13.62 -5.31 9.14
CA ILE A 109 14.83 -6.15 9.14
C ILE A 109 16.00 -5.24 9.46
N VAL A 110 16.71 -5.54 10.54
CA VAL A 110 17.87 -4.77 11.03
C VAL A 110 18.95 -5.76 11.43
N MET A 111 20.20 -5.52 11.01
CA MET A 111 21.32 -6.39 11.39
C MET A 111 21.50 -6.43 12.92
N GLY A 112 21.80 -7.61 13.46
CA GLY A 112 22.00 -7.82 14.89
C GLY A 112 20.71 -7.89 15.72
N VAL A 113 19.54 -7.65 15.13
CA VAL A 113 18.24 -7.79 15.78
C VAL A 113 17.53 -9.02 15.23
N ASN A 114 17.26 -10.00 16.08
CA ASN A 114 16.51 -11.19 15.69
C ASN A 114 15.07 -10.83 15.34
N LEU A 115 14.56 -11.39 14.25
CA LEU A 115 13.15 -11.29 13.90
C LEU A 115 12.28 -11.99 14.95
N PRO A 116 11.07 -11.47 15.22
CA PRO A 116 10.18 -12.07 16.21
C PRO A 116 9.77 -13.48 15.76
N LYS A 117 9.83 -14.46 16.67
CA LYS A 117 9.43 -15.86 16.38
C LYS A 117 8.04 -15.98 15.75
N ALA A 118 7.11 -15.15 16.25
CA ALA A 118 5.75 -15.06 15.72
C ALA A 118 5.70 -14.82 14.21
N LEU A 119 6.67 -14.13 13.59
CA LEU A 119 6.73 -13.94 12.14
C LEU A 119 6.79 -15.26 11.37
N PHE A 120 7.47 -16.25 11.91
CA PHE A 120 7.66 -17.56 11.29
C PHE A 120 6.53 -18.54 11.63
N GLU A 121 5.74 -18.23 12.66
CA GLU A 121 4.64 -19.08 13.15
C GLU A 121 3.29 -18.72 12.52
N ILE A 122 3.13 -17.48 12.02
CA ILE A 122 1.91 -17.06 11.32
C ILE A 122 1.79 -17.69 9.93
N ASN A 123 0.64 -17.52 9.29
CA ASN A 123 0.48 -17.89 7.89
C ASN A 123 1.55 -17.19 7.01
N GLN A 124 2.41 -17.98 6.36
CA GLN A 124 3.52 -17.50 5.55
C GLN A 124 3.08 -16.92 4.20
N ASP A 125 1.84 -17.18 3.77
CA ASP A 125 1.29 -16.70 2.49
C ASP A 125 0.89 -15.22 2.50
N LYS A 126 0.88 -14.58 3.68
CA LYS A 126 0.59 -13.15 3.85
C LYS A 126 1.83 -12.29 4.11
N ILE A 127 3.03 -12.86 4.07
CA ILE A 127 4.30 -12.15 4.30
C ILE A 127 4.92 -11.79 2.96
N PHE A 128 5.35 -10.52 2.84
CA PHE A 128 5.95 -9.95 1.64
C PHE A 128 7.27 -9.26 2.01
N GLY A 129 8.35 -9.68 1.36
CA GLY A 129 9.65 -9.04 1.45
C GLY A 129 9.70 -7.79 0.58
N LEU A 130 10.28 -6.70 1.07
CA LEU A 130 10.57 -5.50 0.29
C LEU A 130 12.09 -5.31 0.21
N THR A 131 12.58 -5.17 -1.01
CA THR A 131 14.00 -4.90 -1.29
C THR A 131 14.15 -3.68 -2.19
N ILE A 132 15.32 -3.04 -2.13
CA ILE A 132 15.59 -1.79 -2.82
C ILE A 132 17.03 -1.78 -3.31
N ASN A 133 17.24 -1.16 -4.47
CA ASN A 133 18.56 -0.88 -5.00
C ASN A 133 19.41 -0.11 -3.96
N PRO A 134 20.65 -0.55 -3.69
CA PRO A 134 21.48 0.00 -2.63
C PRO A 134 21.86 1.46 -2.86
N VAL A 135 22.06 1.89 -4.12
CA VAL A 135 22.41 3.28 -4.47
C VAL A 135 21.25 4.22 -4.14
N VAL A 136 20.03 3.80 -4.51
CA VAL A 136 18.81 4.57 -4.23
C VAL A 136 18.52 4.62 -2.73
N LEU A 137 18.70 3.49 -2.03
CA LEU A 137 18.54 3.42 -0.58
C LEU A 137 19.51 4.35 0.16
N GLN A 138 20.78 4.35 -0.23
CA GLN A 138 21.78 5.25 0.32
C GLN A 138 21.36 6.72 0.10
N ALA A 139 20.93 7.09 -1.10
CA ALA A 139 20.49 8.45 -1.40
C ALA A 139 19.34 8.89 -0.48
N ILE A 140 18.32 8.04 -0.31
CA ILE A 140 17.18 8.30 0.60
C ILE A 140 17.65 8.48 2.05
N ARG A 141 18.57 7.64 2.51
CA ARG A 141 19.12 7.71 3.88
C ARG A 141 19.95 8.98 4.09
N LYS A 142 20.77 9.38 3.12
CA LYS A 142 21.53 10.64 3.16
C LYS A 142 20.60 11.85 3.24
N THR A 143 19.55 11.91 2.41
CA THR A 143 18.56 13.00 2.47
C THR A 143 17.86 13.06 3.82
N ARG A 144 17.47 11.92 4.38
CA ARG A 144 16.85 11.90 5.70
C ARG A 144 17.81 12.30 6.82
N ALA A 145 19.06 11.85 6.79
CA ALA A 145 20.05 12.23 7.78
C ALA A 145 20.26 13.75 7.80
N LYS A 146 20.30 14.39 6.61
CA LYS A 146 20.36 15.85 6.49
C LYS A 146 19.12 16.55 7.07
N ALA A 147 17.92 16.08 6.75
CA ALA A 147 16.68 16.60 7.34
C ALA A 147 16.61 16.40 8.87
N LEU A 148 17.32 15.37 9.36
CA LEU A 148 17.73 15.08 10.73
C LEU A 148 18.26 16.22 11.61
N GLY A 149 18.93 17.17 10.95
CA GLY A 149 19.96 17.99 11.60
C GLY A 149 21.26 17.22 11.90
N PHE A 150 21.43 15.99 11.40
CA PHE A 150 22.68 15.25 11.55
C PHE A 150 23.70 15.79 10.54
N VAL A 151 24.56 16.68 11.01
CA VAL A 151 25.76 17.15 10.31
C VAL A 151 26.83 16.06 10.39
N ASP A 152 27.57 15.88 9.29
CA ASP A 152 28.60 14.87 9.07
C ASP A 152 29.35 14.45 10.36
N GLY A 153 29.13 13.22 10.83
CA GLY A 153 29.97 12.61 11.87
C GLY A 153 29.28 11.68 12.87
N TYR A 154 28.03 11.91 13.28
CA TYR A 154 27.50 11.23 14.48
C TYR A 154 26.68 9.93 14.28
N GLN A 155 26.49 9.47 13.03
CA GLN A 155 26.03 8.10 12.68
C GLN A 155 26.53 7.66 11.29
N SER A 156 27.84 7.77 11.01
CA SER A 156 28.39 7.59 9.65
C SER A 156 27.99 6.26 8.98
N ASN A 157 27.83 5.18 9.75
CA ASN A 157 27.47 3.88 9.19
C ASN A 157 26.05 3.78 8.59
N TYR A 158 25.03 4.53 9.04
CA TYR A 158 23.64 4.26 8.60
C TYR A 158 23.41 4.49 7.09
N ALA A 159 24.11 5.48 6.53
CA ALA A 159 24.03 5.84 5.12
C ALA A 159 25.32 5.50 4.34
N GLU A 160 26.30 4.85 4.97
CA GLU A 160 27.48 4.35 4.28
C GLU A 160 27.12 3.19 3.36
N MET A 161 27.73 3.18 2.18
CA MET A 161 27.37 2.22 1.14
C MET A 161 27.63 0.78 1.57
N GLU A 162 28.70 0.57 2.33
CA GLU A 162 29.09 -0.77 2.79
C GLU A 162 28.07 -1.32 3.80
N HIS A 163 27.67 -0.53 4.79
CA HIS A 163 26.62 -0.91 5.73
C HIS A 163 25.27 -1.15 5.02
N VAL A 164 24.90 -0.30 4.04
CA VAL A 164 23.68 -0.50 3.24
C VAL A 164 23.72 -1.83 2.48
N ARG A 165 24.86 -2.20 1.88
CA ARG A 165 25.04 -3.49 1.21
C ARG A 165 24.93 -4.66 2.17
N GLN A 166 25.57 -4.56 3.33
CA GLN A 166 25.52 -5.60 4.37
C GLN A 166 24.08 -5.82 4.87
N GLU A 167 23.33 -4.74 5.12
CA GLU A 167 21.94 -4.82 5.59
C GLU A 167 21.02 -5.45 4.53
N LEU A 168 21.20 -5.12 3.25
CA LEU A 168 20.48 -5.73 2.15
C LEU A 168 20.87 -7.20 1.93
N ALA A 169 22.15 -7.54 2.07
CA ALA A 169 22.61 -8.92 1.99
C ALA A 169 22.01 -9.77 3.11
N HIS A 170 21.98 -9.25 4.34
CA HIS A 170 21.33 -9.89 5.48
C HIS A 170 19.82 -10.09 5.24
N ALA A 171 19.12 -9.08 4.72
CA ALA A 171 17.70 -9.22 4.37
C ALA A 171 17.48 -10.27 3.29
N ASN A 172 18.33 -10.32 2.26
CA ASN A 172 18.26 -11.32 1.20
C ASN A 172 18.52 -12.74 1.72
N GLN A 173 19.40 -12.92 2.71
CA GLN A 173 19.60 -14.22 3.37
C GLN A 173 18.33 -14.68 4.10
N ILE A 174 17.66 -13.77 4.83
CA ILE A 174 16.37 -14.06 5.47
C ILE A 174 15.33 -14.45 4.41
N PHE A 175 15.24 -13.71 3.31
CA PHE A 175 14.29 -14.03 2.23
C PHE A 175 14.62 -15.36 1.56
N ALA A 176 15.90 -15.70 1.36
CA ALA A 176 16.32 -16.98 0.79
C ALA A 176 15.94 -18.18 1.68
N GLN A 177 15.97 -18.00 3.01
CA GLN A 177 15.49 -19.01 3.97
C GLN A 177 13.96 -19.16 3.96
N ASN A 178 13.23 -18.20 3.39
CA ASN A 178 11.77 -18.14 3.38
C ASN A 178 11.23 -18.02 1.94
N PRO A 179 11.36 -19.06 1.11
CA PRO A 179 11.05 -19.00 -0.34
C PRO A 179 9.57 -18.75 -0.66
N ARG A 180 8.66 -18.91 0.32
CA ARG A 180 7.24 -18.59 0.15
C ARG A 180 6.97 -17.07 0.15
N TRP A 181 7.89 -16.27 0.65
CA TRP A 181 7.71 -14.81 0.75
C TRP A 181 8.06 -14.16 -0.58
N PRO A 182 7.10 -13.52 -1.28
CA PRO A 182 7.43 -12.75 -2.47
C PRO A 182 8.33 -11.58 -2.09
N VAL A 183 9.44 -11.42 -2.80
CA VAL A 183 10.38 -10.30 -2.60
C VAL A 183 10.15 -9.27 -3.70
N ILE A 184 9.61 -8.12 -3.32
CA ILE A 184 9.22 -7.05 -4.25
C ILE A 184 10.31 -5.98 -4.24
N ALA A 185 10.92 -5.76 -5.40
CA ALA A 185 11.81 -4.62 -5.63
C ALA A 185 10.98 -3.33 -5.75
N VAL A 186 11.22 -2.37 -4.87
CA VAL A 186 10.47 -1.10 -4.79
C VAL A 186 11.17 0.08 -5.49
N THR A 187 12.37 -0.14 -6.04
CA THR A 187 13.15 0.94 -6.68
C THR A 187 12.41 1.53 -7.88
N GLY A 188 12.19 2.85 -7.83
CA GLY A 188 11.55 3.59 -8.91
C GLY A 188 10.07 3.30 -9.10
N LYS A 189 9.46 2.47 -8.23
CA LYS A 189 8.03 2.14 -8.30
C LYS A 189 7.22 3.11 -7.45
N ALA A 190 6.04 3.43 -7.93
CA ALA A 190 5.04 4.11 -7.13
C ALA A 190 4.51 3.20 -6.01
N ILE A 191 3.94 3.80 -4.97
CA ILE A 191 3.35 3.04 -3.85
C ILE A 191 2.15 2.23 -4.35
N GLU A 192 1.36 2.82 -5.26
CA GLU A 192 0.20 2.22 -5.91
C GLU A 192 0.56 0.97 -6.70
N GLU A 193 1.66 1.01 -7.45
CA GLU A 193 2.16 -0.13 -8.24
C GLU A 193 2.60 -1.27 -7.33
N THR A 194 3.36 -0.94 -6.28
CA THR A 194 3.83 -1.94 -5.29
C THR A 194 2.64 -2.56 -4.56
N ALA A 195 1.64 -1.75 -4.18
CA ALA A 195 0.42 -2.22 -3.55
C ALA A 195 -0.39 -3.14 -4.48
N ALA A 196 -0.50 -2.81 -5.77
CA ALA A 196 -1.18 -3.65 -6.76
C ALA A 196 -0.53 -5.04 -6.87
N VAL A 197 0.81 -5.11 -6.89
CA VAL A 197 1.55 -6.38 -6.89
C VAL A 197 1.26 -7.20 -5.64
N VAL A 198 1.36 -6.59 -4.45
CA VAL A 198 1.07 -7.27 -3.16
C VAL A 198 -0.35 -7.83 -3.16
N VAL A 199 -1.34 -7.01 -3.52
CA VAL A 199 -2.76 -7.40 -3.48
C VAL A 199 -3.07 -8.47 -4.54
N SER A 200 -2.48 -8.39 -5.74
CA SER A 200 -2.64 -9.43 -6.76
C SER A 200 -2.18 -10.78 -6.24
N ILE A 201 -0.94 -10.86 -5.75
CA ILE A 201 -0.38 -12.11 -5.21
C ILE A 201 -1.22 -12.64 -4.04
N LEU A 202 -1.67 -11.75 -3.14
CA LEU A 202 -2.52 -12.13 -2.00
C LEU A 202 -3.86 -12.72 -2.47
N GLN A 203 -4.50 -12.11 -3.47
CA GLN A 203 -5.78 -12.56 -4.00
C GLN A 203 -5.64 -13.88 -4.77
N ASP A 204 -4.59 -14.03 -5.57
CA ASP A 204 -4.30 -15.26 -6.32
C ASP A 204 -4.07 -16.45 -5.38
N ARG A 205 -3.49 -16.21 -4.20
CA ARG A 205 -3.34 -17.22 -3.14
C ARG A 205 -4.67 -17.55 -2.46
N LYS A 206 -5.55 -16.56 -2.25
CA LYS A 206 -6.86 -16.74 -1.58
C LYS A 206 -7.91 -17.39 -2.49
N GLY A 207 -7.92 -17.04 -3.77
CA GLY A 207 -8.82 -17.58 -4.78
C GLY A 207 -8.03 -18.34 -5.82
N LYS A 208 -8.08 -19.69 -5.78
CA LYS A 208 -7.60 -20.55 -6.88
C LYS A 208 -8.50 -20.36 -8.10
N CYS A 209 -8.47 -19.19 -8.74
CA CYS A 209 -9.14 -18.91 -9.99
C CYS A 209 -8.24 -19.27 -11.16
N SER A 210 -8.83 -19.71 -12.26
CA SER A 210 -8.12 -19.97 -13.52
C SER A 210 -7.48 -18.71 -14.11
N MET A 211 -8.01 -17.53 -13.77
CA MET A 211 -7.40 -16.23 -14.08
C MET A 211 -7.18 -15.40 -12.81
N PRO A 212 -5.94 -14.94 -12.56
CA PRO A 212 -5.61 -14.09 -11.41
C PRO A 212 -6.30 -12.73 -11.54
N ARG A 213 -7.04 -12.29 -10.51
CA ARG A 213 -7.74 -11.00 -10.49
C ARG A 213 -8.11 -10.55 -9.09
N ILE A 214 -8.16 -9.23 -8.89
CA ILE A 214 -8.71 -8.60 -7.68
C ILE A 214 -10.22 -8.45 -7.86
N SER A 215 -11.02 -9.06 -6.97
CA SER A 215 -12.49 -9.04 -7.05
C SER A 215 -13.11 -8.38 -5.83
N LYS A 216 -14.23 -7.67 -6.00
CA LYS A 216 -15.01 -7.06 -4.91
C LYS A 216 -16.50 -7.16 -5.21
N ARG A 217 -17.28 -7.53 -4.19
CA ARG A 217 -18.74 -7.58 -4.26
C ARG A 217 -19.31 -6.23 -3.81
N TYR A 218 -20.31 -5.74 -4.55
CA TYR A 218 -21.07 -4.53 -4.27
C TYR A 218 -22.54 -4.88 -4.10
#